data_AF-A0A969W1Z0-F1
#
_entry.id   AF-A0A969W1Z0-F1
#
_cell.length_a   1.000
_cell.length_b   1.000
_cell.length_c   1.000
_cell.angle_alpha   90.00
_cell.angle_beta   90.00
_cell.angle_gamma   90.00
#
_symmetry.space_group_name_H-M   'P 1'
#
loop_
_entity.id
_entity.type
_entity.pdbx_description
1 polymer ?
#
loop_
_entity_poly.entity_id
_entity_poly.type
_entity_poly.pdbx_seq_one_letter_code
_entity_poly.pdbx_strand_id
1 'polypeptide(L)'
;MLCNKFAICDRLSLPDALKDAMNLWLYAWDSYNYRHNLAASAKQNIDSQKELLSWIALSSFNRSQYRIESHNLVQDIKNFPATWDDIPSQLLFAEARGIYEFAFTSFQEYLIADRLVNSSNPKALNFLVEKITNKQWHSVILIAFSMLTDADRLVKQMKQKIDESIVKSEKLQRFLGWVDRQVSQLQSPYKAESLRAFYLDIDLERTRALDRARALEIAHMRSLERARMRAEGKANEMDTEVDIDYALTNALNLDLVLYVAQAPILELARCLESGLGDLLDRLRNKLPSPTKEPVKFKKWWEGYGLEWSQQLRQVIIQHRRGIQEWELSEPQVKALKRYHDANKVLVECLNTNAVSSATRQEIKSTLLLPIAKIEQI
;
A
#
# COMPACT_ATOMS: atom_id res chain seq x y z
N MET A 1 6.12 5.83 -0.64
CA MET A 1 5.96 7.17 -0.06
C MET A 1 4.68 7.80 -0.52
N LEU A 2 4.10 8.61 0.36
CA LEU A 2 2.98 9.47 0.04
C LEU A 2 3.42 10.59 -0.90
N CYS A 3 4.60 11.20 -0.68
CA CYS A 3 5.06 12.34 -1.47
C CYS A 3 5.23 12.03 -2.98
N ASN A 4 5.62 10.81 -3.34
CA ASN A 4 5.77 10.41 -4.74
C ASN A 4 4.43 10.25 -5.48
N LYS A 5 3.32 10.10 -4.75
CA LYS A 5 1.98 9.97 -5.35
C LYS A 5 1.44 11.30 -5.85
N PHE A 6 2.08 12.42 -5.56
CA PHE A 6 1.73 13.71 -6.16
C PHE A 6 2.28 13.91 -7.57
N ALA A 7 3.22 13.07 -8.03
CA ALA A 7 4.03 13.30 -9.24
C ALA A 7 3.74 12.36 -10.42
N ILE A 8 2.71 11.50 -10.38
CA ILE A 8 2.48 10.48 -11.42
C ILE A 8 1.11 10.70 -12.09
N CYS A 9 1.12 10.73 -13.43
CA CYS A 9 -0.04 10.68 -14.30
C CYS A 9 0.18 9.66 -15.43
N ASP A 10 -0.93 9.00 -15.78
CA ASP A 10 -1.23 8.17 -16.94
C ASP A 10 -0.44 6.89 -17.22
N ARG A 11 -1.06 5.75 -16.93
CA ARG A 11 -0.97 4.52 -17.75
C ARG A 11 -2.31 3.78 -17.76
N LEU A 12 -2.66 3.27 -18.94
CA LEU A 12 -3.63 2.21 -19.30
C LEU A 12 -4.64 1.83 -18.22
N SER A 13 -5.93 1.90 -18.53
CA SER A 13 -7.00 1.45 -17.64
C SER A 13 -6.91 -0.06 -17.38
N LEU A 14 -6.10 -0.42 -16.38
CA LEU A 14 -6.02 -1.75 -15.79
C LEU A 14 -7.42 -2.41 -15.58
N PRO A 15 -8.48 -1.67 -15.17
CA PRO A 15 -9.83 -2.25 -15.08
C PRO A 15 -10.37 -2.78 -16.40
N ASP A 16 -10.17 -2.06 -17.52
CA ASP A 16 -10.68 -2.48 -18.82
C ASP A 16 -9.93 -3.72 -19.30
N ALA A 17 -8.61 -3.77 -19.10
CA ALA A 17 -7.82 -4.96 -19.40
C ALA A 17 -8.26 -6.18 -18.56
N LEU A 18 -8.55 -5.98 -17.26
CA LEU A 18 -9.05 -7.05 -16.38
C LEU A 18 -10.47 -7.49 -16.78
N LYS A 19 -11.34 -6.55 -17.16
CA LYS A 19 -12.69 -6.82 -17.66
C LYS A 19 -12.65 -7.66 -18.94
N ASP A 20 -11.84 -7.26 -19.91
CA ASP A 20 -11.71 -7.96 -21.19
C ASP A 20 -11.13 -9.36 -20.99
N ALA A 21 -10.08 -9.49 -20.17
CA ALA A 21 -9.51 -10.79 -19.82
C ALA A 21 -10.55 -11.70 -19.15
N MET A 22 -11.31 -11.18 -18.18
CA MET A 22 -12.38 -11.92 -17.50
C MET A 22 -13.47 -12.37 -18.49
N ASN A 23 -13.94 -11.48 -19.36
CA ASN A 23 -14.95 -11.80 -20.37
C ASN A 23 -14.50 -12.90 -21.32
N LEU A 24 -13.25 -12.82 -21.80
CA LEU A 24 -12.66 -13.82 -22.67
C LEU A 24 -12.55 -15.18 -21.98
N TRP A 25 -12.19 -15.20 -20.69
CA TRP A 25 -12.06 -16.42 -19.92
C TRP A 25 -13.40 -17.11 -19.67
N LEU A 26 -14.41 -16.35 -19.24
CA LEU A 26 -15.77 -16.88 -19.05
C LEU A 26 -16.35 -17.41 -20.38
N TYR A 27 -16.15 -16.66 -21.47
CA TYR A 27 -16.59 -17.10 -22.80
C TYR A 27 -15.88 -18.38 -23.26
N ALA A 28 -14.57 -18.49 -23.05
CA ALA A 28 -13.79 -19.68 -23.44
C ALA A 28 -14.23 -20.90 -22.64
N TRP A 29 -14.50 -20.73 -21.34
CA TRP A 29 -14.99 -21.80 -20.47
C TRP A 29 -16.39 -22.25 -20.85
N ASP A 30 -17.34 -21.32 -21.05
CA ASP A 30 -18.69 -21.62 -21.52
C ASP A 30 -18.67 -22.37 -22.85
N SER A 31 -17.83 -21.93 -23.78
CA SER A 31 -17.68 -22.56 -25.09
C SER A 31 -17.10 -23.98 -24.99
N TYR A 32 -16.20 -24.21 -24.04
CA TYR A 32 -15.64 -25.53 -23.78
C TYR A 32 -16.68 -26.46 -23.13
N ASN A 33 -17.35 -26.00 -22.06
CA ASN A 33 -18.33 -26.80 -21.32
C ASN A 33 -19.58 -27.12 -22.14
N TYR A 34 -20.09 -26.17 -22.92
CA TYR A 34 -21.21 -26.40 -23.82
C TYR A 34 -20.93 -27.51 -24.85
N ARG A 35 -19.67 -27.64 -25.30
CA ARG A 35 -19.28 -28.66 -26.29
C ARG A 35 -19.07 -30.05 -25.69
N HIS A 36 -18.71 -30.15 -24.41
CA HIS A 36 -18.23 -31.41 -23.81
C HIS A 36 -19.14 -31.95 -22.69
N ASN A 37 -20.05 -31.16 -22.11
CA ASN A 37 -20.99 -31.61 -21.08
C ASN A 37 -22.43 -31.67 -21.63
N LEU A 38 -22.89 -32.89 -21.95
CA LEU A 38 -24.25 -33.19 -22.47
C LEU A 38 -25.40 -32.80 -21.51
N ALA A 39 -25.11 -32.55 -20.23
CA ALA A 39 -26.07 -32.11 -19.22
C ALA A 39 -26.23 -30.56 -19.15
N ALA A 40 -25.36 -29.80 -19.82
CA ALA A 40 -25.46 -28.34 -19.88
C ALA A 40 -26.54 -27.93 -20.89
N SER A 41 -27.80 -27.98 -20.47
CA SER A 41 -28.97 -27.77 -21.32
C SER A 41 -29.14 -26.33 -21.84
N ALA A 42 -28.29 -25.38 -21.44
CA ALA A 42 -28.26 -24.03 -21.96
C ALA A 42 -26.86 -23.41 -21.88
N LYS A 43 -26.52 -22.58 -22.88
CA LYS A 43 -25.40 -21.64 -22.79
C LYS A 43 -25.64 -20.75 -21.57
N GLN A 44 -24.74 -20.79 -20.59
CA GLN A 44 -24.91 -19.99 -19.39
C GLN A 44 -24.82 -18.50 -19.71
N ASN A 45 -25.56 -17.70 -18.95
CA ASN A 45 -25.46 -16.26 -19.04
C ASN A 45 -24.17 -15.84 -18.32
N ILE A 46 -23.19 -15.35 -19.09
CA ILE A 46 -21.93 -14.79 -18.59
C ILE A 46 -22.18 -13.77 -17.47
N ASP A 47 -23.25 -12.99 -17.55
CA ASP A 47 -23.57 -11.99 -16.52
C ASP A 47 -24.00 -12.64 -15.21
N SER A 48 -24.78 -13.74 -15.24
CA SER A 48 -25.15 -14.48 -14.03
C SER A 48 -23.93 -15.16 -13.38
N GLN A 49 -22.98 -15.66 -14.17
CA GLN A 49 -21.72 -16.19 -13.65
C GLN A 49 -20.88 -15.10 -12.99
N LYS A 50 -20.75 -13.94 -13.63
CA LYS A 50 -20.06 -12.80 -13.02
C LYS A 50 -20.73 -12.37 -11.72
N GLU A 51 -22.06 -12.33 -11.67
CA GLU A 51 -22.78 -11.98 -10.44
C GLU A 51 -22.45 -12.94 -9.28
N LEU A 52 -22.45 -14.25 -9.56
CA LEU A 52 -22.06 -15.30 -8.60
C LEU A 52 -20.60 -15.13 -8.16
N LEU A 53 -19.67 -15.04 -9.10
CA LEU A 53 -18.24 -14.92 -8.83
C LEU A 53 -17.92 -13.64 -8.06
N SER A 54 -18.57 -12.53 -8.41
CA SER A 54 -18.46 -11.27 -7.69
C SER A 54 -19.04 -11.33 -6.28
N TRP A 55 -20.12 -12.08 -6.07
CA TRP A 55 -20.65 -12.34 -4.74
C TRP A 55 -19.62 -13.13 -3.92
N ILE A 56 -19.06 -14.21 -4.49
CA ILE A 56 -18.09 -15.09 -3.81
C ILE A 56 -16.83 -14.31 -3.46
N ALA A 57 -16.35 -13.49 -4.40
CA ALA A 57 -15.20 -12.62 -4.21
C ALA A 57 -15.42 -11.67 -3.02
N LEU A 58 -16.55 -10.96 -2.97
CA LEU A 58 -16.84 -10.01 -1.90
C LEU A 58 -17.05 -10.66 -0.53
N SER A 59 -17.73 -11.81 -0.46
CA SER A 59 -17.98 -12.49 0.82
C SER A 59 -16.70 -13.05 1.41
N SER A 60 -15.89 -13.73 0.60
CA SER A 60 -14.66 -14.39 1.02
C SER A 60 -13.61 -13.38 1.44
N PHE A 61 -13.48 -12.29 0.68
CA PHE A 61 -12.54 -11.21 0.98
C PHE A 61 -12.83 -10.54 2.34
N ASN A 62 -14.10 -10.52 2.77
CA ASN A 62 -14.49 -10.03 4.10
C ASN A 62 -14.24 -11.04 5.23
N ARG A 63 -14.30 -12.36 4.95
CA ARG A 63 -14.18 -13.43 5.95
C ARG A 63 -12.73 -13.85 6.20
N SER A 64 -11.96 -14.08 5.15
CA SER A 64 -10.65 -14.77 5.19
C SER A 64 -9.69 -14.34 4.07
N GLN A 65 -9.92 -13.16 3.51
CA GLN A 65 -9.07 -12.41 2.57
C GLN A 65 -8.92 -13.06 1.19
N TYR A 66 -8.41 -14.29 1.08
CA TYR A 66 -8.14 -14.96 -0.21
C TYR A 66 -8.53 -16.45 -0.22
N ARG A 67 -8.66 -17.07 0.96
CA ARG A 67 -9.00 -18.48 1.10
C ARG A 67 -10.48 -18.65 1.40
N ILE A 68 -11.12 -19.55 0.67
CA ILE A 68 -12.55 -19.83 0.78
C ILE A 68 -12.73 -21.25 1.29
N GLU A 69 -13.24 -21.40 2.50
CA GLU A 69 -13.57 -22.72 3.04
C GLU A 69 -14.76 -23.32 2.27
N SER A 70 -14.73 -24.63 2.02
CA SER A 70 -15.72 -25.33 1.19
C SER A 70 -17.15 -25.09 1.66
N HIS A 71 -17.39 -25.13 2.98
CA HIS A 71 -18.73 -24.92 3.53
C HIS A 71 -19.26 -23.51 3.27
N ASN A 72 -18.39 -22.49 3.30
CA ASN A 72 -18.73 -21.12 2.95
C ASN A 72 -19.06 -21.04 1.47
N LEU A 73 -18.21 -21.60 0.60
CA LEU A 73 -18.46 -21.61 -0.84
C LEU A 73 -19.77 -22.32 -1.22
N VAL A 74 -20.11 -23.45 -0.59
CA VAL A 74 -21.41 -24.12 -0.79
C VAL A 74 -22.57 -23.20 -0.44
N GLN A 75 -22.51 -22.50 0.71
CA GLN A 75 -23.58 -21.58 1.13
C GLN A 75 -23.72 -20.41 0.18
N ASP A 76 -22.59 -19.91 -0.29
CA ASP A 76 -22.47 -18.79 -1.19
C ASP A 76 -23.10 -19.11 -2.55
N ILE A 77 -22.83 -20.30 -3.10
CA ILE A 77 -23.45 -20.83 -4.34
C ILE A 77 -24.96 -21.00 -4.20
N LYS A 78 -25.44 -21.50 -3.06
CA LYS A 78 -26.88 -21.73 -2.81
C LYS A 78 -27.73 -20.46 -2.89
N ASN A 79 -27.12 -19.28 -2.78
CA ASN A 79 -27.83 -18.00 -2.93
C ASN A 79 -28.16 -17.66 -4.39
N PHE A 80 -27.67 -18.47 -5.35
CA PHE A 80 -27.86 -18.30 -6.78
C PHE A 80 -28.49 -19.57 -7.37
N PRO A 81 -29.18 -19.47 -8.52
CA PRO A 81 -29.62 -20.64 -9.28
C PRO A 81 -28.44 -21.28 -10.01
N ALA A 82 -27.40 -21.66 -9.26
CA ALA A 82 -26.14 -22.19 -9.76
C ALA A 82 -25.68 -23.39 -8.92
N THR A 83 -24.79 -24.19 -9.51
CA THR A 83 -24.18 -25.39 -8.96
C THR A 83 -22.67 -25.28 -9.03
N TRP A 84 -21.96 -26.24 -8.44
CA TRP A 84 -20.50 -26.29 -8.50
C TRP A 84 -19.95 -26.38 -9.92
N ASP A 85 -20.68 -27.05 -10.81
CA ASP A 85 -20.29 -27.21 -12.21
C ASP A 85 -20.40 -25.90 -13.01
N ASP A 86 -21.05 -24.88 -12.43
CA ASP A 86 -21.27 -23.56 -13.04
C ASP A 86 -20.12 -22.59 -12.74
N ILE A 87 -19.13 -23.01 -11.94
CA ILE A 87 -17.96 -22.20 -11.59
C ILE A 87 -16.76 -22.64 -12.42
N PRO A 88 -16.12 -21.72 -13.17
CA PRO A 88 -14.91 -22.03 -13.91
C PRO A 88 -13.76 -22.45 -13.00
N SER A 89 -13.33 -23.71 -13.12
CA SER A 89 -12.21 -24.26 -12.33
C SER A 89 -10.87 -23.58 -12.62
N GLN A 90 -10.73 -22.91 -13.77
CA GLN A 90 -9.56 -22.09 -14.11
C GLN A 90 -9.57 -20.75 -13.38
N LEU A 91 -10.71 -20.32 -12.84
CA LEU A 91 -10.86 -19.05 -12.14
C LEU A 91 -10.95 -19.22 -10.63
N LEU A 92 -11.58 -20.29 -10.17
CA LEU A 92 -11.67 -20.68 -8.76
C LEU A 92 -11.28 -22.16 -8.62
N PHE A 93 -10.17 -22.45 -7.94
CA PHE A 93 -9.61 -23.79 -7.85
C PHE A 93 -9.42 -24.23 -6.39
N ALA A 94 -9.35 -25.55 -6.16
CA ALA A 94 -9.07 -26.10 -4.84
C ALA A 94 -7.55 -26.10 -4.57
N GLU A 95 -7.09 -25.32 -3.59
CA GLU A 95 -5.68 -25.28 -3.14
C GLU A 95 -5.35 -26.51 -2.29
N ALA A 96 -6.27 -26.88 -1.39
CA ALA A 96 -6.16 -28.02 -0.50
C ALA A 96 -7.56 -28.62 -0.23
N ARG A 97 -7.64 -29.78 0.44
CA ARG A 97 -8.93 -30.40 0.78
C ARG A 97 -9.80 -29.42 1.57
N GLY A 98 -10.85 -28.92 0.93
CA GLY A 98 -11.82 -28.02 1.53
C GLY A 98 -11.45 -26.53 1.51
N ILE A 99 -10.39 -26.13 0.79
CA ILE A 99 -9.98 -24.73 0.65
C ILE A 99 -9.88 -24.38 -0.83
N TYR A 100 -10.55 -23.28 -1.22
CA TYR A 100 -10.59 -22.75 -2.57
C TYR A 100 -9.98 -21.36 -2.63
N GLU A 101 -9.44 -20.99 -3.78
CA GLU A 101 -8.85 -19.68 -4.03
C GLU A 101 -9.08 -19.25 -5.49
N PHE A 102 -9.13 -17.94 -5.72
CA PHE A 102 -9.14 -17.39 -7.08
C PHE A 102 -7.77 -17.57 -7.73
N ALA A 103 -7.74 -18.04 -8.98
CA ALA A 103 -6.50 -18.21 -9.74
C ALA A 103 -5.67 -16.92 -9.86
N PHE A 104 -6.33 -15.75 -9.85
CA PHE A 104 -5.70 -14.45 -9.87
C PHE A 104 -6.36 -13.53 -8.86
N THR A 105 -5.56 -13.00 -7.92
CA THR A 105 -6.03 -12.00 -6.95
C THR A 105 -6.58 -10.76 -7.64
N SER A 106 -5.98 -10.32 -8.75
CA SER A 106 -6.47 -9.19 -9.55
C SER A 106 -7.87 -9.40 -10.12
N PHE A 107 -8.26 -10.65 -10.40
CA PHE A 107 -9.63 -10.98 -10.83
C PHE A 107 -10.60 -10.91 -9.65
N GLN A 108 -10.22 -11.42 -8.48
CA GLN A 108 -11.03 -11.26 -7.27
C GLN A 108 -11.23 -9.77 -6.93
N GLU A 109 -10.15 -8.98 -6.94
CA GLU A 109 -10.18 -7.54 -6.67
C GLU A 109 -11.04 -6.78 -7.69
N TYR A 110 -10.93 -7.12 -8.98
CA TYR A 110 -11.78 -6.58 -10.05
C TYR A 110 -13.26 -6.89 -9.82
N LEU A 111 -13.60 -8.16 -9.56
CA LEU A 111 -14.98 -8.60 -9.35
C LEU A 111 -15.62 -7.90 -8.14
N ILE A 112 -14.86 -7.69 -7.07
CA ILE A 112 -15.31 -6.93 -5.91
C ILE A 112 -15.57 -5.47 -6.28
N ALA A 113 -14.64 -4.82 -6.98
CA ALA A 113 -14.77 -3.44 -7.39
C ALA A 113 -15.97 -3.24 -8.32
N ASP A 114 -16.09 -4.07 -9.36
CA ASP A 114 -17.18 -4.06 -10.34
C ASP A 114 -18.54 -4.19 -9.65
N ARG A 115 -18.66 -5.14 -8.71
CA ARG A 115 -19.90 -5.33 -7.92
C ARG A 115 -20.29 -4.13 -7.09
N LEU A 116 -19.32 -3.45 -6.47
CA LEU A 116 -19.59 -2.29 -5.62
C LEU A 116 -19.96 -1.06 -6.45
N VAL A 117 -19.29 -0.86 -7.59
CA VAL A 117 -19.55 0.26 -8.52
C VAL A 117 -20.88 0.10 -9.22
N ASN A 118 -21.20 -1.10 -9.72
CA ASN A 118 -22.42 -1.38 -10.47
C ASN A 118 -23.62 -1.76 -9.57
N SER A 119 -23.49 -1.64 -8.24
CA SER A 119 -24.56 -2.01 -7.32
C SER A 119 -25.75 -1.05 -7.41
N SER A 120 -26.97 -1.59 -7.46
CA SER A 120 -28.19 -0.78 -7.32
C SER A 120 -28.38 -0.19 -5.91
N ASN A 121 -27.61 -0.66 -4.92
CA ASN A 121 -27.65 -0.11 -3.57
C ASN A 121 -26.78 1.16 -3.48
N PRO A 122 -27.35 2.35 -3.26
CA PRO A 122 -26.60 3.60 -3.20
C PRO A 122 -25.60 3.67 -2.03
N LYS A 123 -25.73 2.76 -1.04
CA LYS A 123 -24.80 2.64 0.09
C LYS A 123 -23.63 1.69 -0.20
N ALA A 124 -23.59 1.02 -1.34
CA ALA A 124 -22.52 0.05 -1.65
C ALA A 124 -21.13 0.73 -1.67
N LEU A 125 -21.02 1.92 -2.26
CA LEU A 125 -19.77 2.69 -2.29
C LEU A 125 -19.32 3.16 -0.90
N ASN A 126 -20.24 3.33 0.06
CA ASN A 126 -19.86 3.64 1.45
C ASN A 126 -19.00 2.52 2.06
N PHE A 127 -19.10 1.29 1.54
CA PHE A 127 -18.24 0.19 1.96
C PHE A 127 -16.77 0.50 1.67
N LEU A 128 -16.46 1.15 0.55
CA LEU A 128 -15.10 1.56 0.23
C LEU A 128 -14.58 2.60 1.23
N VAL A 129 -15.44 3.52 1.67
CA VAL A 129 -15.10 4.53 2.70
C VAL A 129 -14.72 3.84 4.01
N GLU A 130 -15.49 2.86 4.46
CA GLU A 130 -15.19 2.11 5.69
C GLU A 130 -13.89 1.32 5.61
N LYS A 131 -13.47 0.95 4.39
CA LYS A 131 -12.27 0.14 4.14
C LYS A 131 -11.02 0.95 3.81
N ILE A 132 -11.09 2.29 3.72
CA ILE A 132 -9.96 3.14 3.30
C ILE A 132 -8.69 3.00 4.15
N THR A 133 -8.83 2.64 5.42
CA THR A 133 -7.69 2.42 6.34
C THR A 133 -7.16 0.99 6.31
N ASN A 134 -7.84 0.08 5.61
CA ASN A 134 -7.43 -1.31 5.46
C ASN A 134 -6.55 -1.47 4.21
N LYS A 135 -5.26 -1.74 4.42
CA LYS A 135 -4.26 -1.92 3.35
C LYS A 135 -4.66 -2.97 2.29
N GLN A 136 -5.43 -3.98 2.64
CA GLN A 136 -5.84 -5.03 1.71
C GLN A 136 -6.87 -4.56 0.70
N TRP A 137 -7.66 -3.56 1.07
CA TRP A 137 -8.67 -2.97 0.19
C TRP A 137 -8.08 -1.95 -0.79
N HIS A 138 -6.78 -1.72 -0.73
CA HIS A 138 -6.09 -0.73 -1.55
C HIS A 138 -6.34 -0.94 -3.05
N SER A 139 -6.06 -2.13 -3.59
CA SER A 139 -6.27 -2.41 -5.02
C SER A 139 -7.74 -2.29 -5.42
N VAL A 140 -8.66 -2.84 -4.62
CA VAL A 140 -10.11 -2.78 -4.86
C VAL A 140 -10.59 -1.35 -4.94
N ILE A 141 -10.16 -0.49 -4.01
CA ILE A 141 -10.53 0.94 -4.00
C ILE A 141 -10.02 1.62 -5.26
N LEU A 142 -8.77 1.39 -5.66
CA LEU A 142 -8.22 2.02 -6.87
C LEU A 142 -8.92 1.55 -8.14
N ILE A 143 -9.18 0.25 -8.28
CA ILE A 143 -9.92 -0.30 -9.42
C ILE A 143 -11.32 0.31 -9.48
N ALA A 144 -12.03 0.38 -8.35
CA ALA A 144 -13.34 1.01 -8.27
C ALA A 144 -13.30 2.49 -8.68
N PHE A 145 -12.32 3.26 -8.19
CA PHE A 145 -12.15 4.67 -8.56
C PHE A 145 -11.83 4.90 -10.03
N SER A 146 -11.20 3.92 -10.70
CA SER A 146 -10.98 3.99 -12.15
C SER A 146 -12.19 3.56 -12.99
N MET A 147 -13.19 2.89 -12.39
CA MET A 147 -14.46 2.55 -13.05
C MET A 147 -15.50 3.66 -12.90
N LEU A 148 -15.37 4.54 -11.90
CA LEU A 148 -16.30 5.64 -11.65
C LEU A 148 -16.11 6.78 -12.66
N THR A 149 -17.22 7.43 -13.02
CA THR A 149 -17.21 8.65 -13.85
C THR A 149 -17.24 9.93 -13.02
N ASP A 150 -17.83 9.87 -11.81
CA ASP A 150 -17.84 10.93 -10.81
C ASP A 150 -17.65 10.30 -9.42
N ALA A 151 -16.57 10.71 -8.75
CA ALA A 151 -16.20 10.23 -7.43
C ALA A 151 -16.02 11.37 -6.41
N ASP A 152 -16.45 12.59 -6.72
CA ASP A 152 -16.19 13.78 -5.89
C ASP A 152 -16.76 13.63 -4.48
N ARG A 153 -18.02 13.18 -4.38
CA ARG A 153 -18.65 12.93 -3.08
C ARG A 153 -17.95 11.81 -2.31
N LEU A 154 -17.58 10.72 -2.99
CA LEU A 154 -16.98 9.55 -2.37
C LEU A 154 -15.59 9.88 -1.81
N VAL A 155 -14.77 10.60 -2.57
CA VAL A 155 -13.42 10.96 -2.15
C VAL A 155 -13.42 11.97 -1.00
N LYS A 156 -14.42 12.87 -0.95
CA LYS A 156 -14.66 13.76 0.20
C LYS A 156 -15.02 12.97 1.46
N GLN A 157 -15.90 11.96 1.35
CA GLN A 157 -16.24 11.08 2.47
C GLN A 157 -15.03 10.27 2.95
N MET A 158 -14.18 9.79 2.03
CA MET A 158 -12.93 9.12 2.38
C MET A 158 -11.97 10.06 3.13
N LYS A 159 -11.81 11.30 2.66
CA LYS A 159 -11.01 12.32 3.35
C LYS A 159 -11.52 12.56 4.77
N GLN A 160 -12.83 12.76 4.93
CA GLN A 160 -13.45 12.96 6.24
C GLN A 160 -13.17 11.77 7.18
N LYS A 161 -13.36 10.53 6.71
CA LYS A 161 -13.08 9.33 7.50
C LYS A 161 -11.62 9.24 7.94
N ILE A 162 -10.69 9.61 7.05
CA ILE A 162 -9.26 9.64 7.34
C ILE A 162 -8.95 10.69 8.40
N ASP A 163 -9.49 11.89 8.28
CA ASP A 163 -9.30 12.97 9.24
C ASP A 163 -9.84 12.59 10.63
N GLU A 164 -11.06 12.05 10.69
CA GLU A 164 -11.70 11.56 11.91
C GLU A 164 -10.85 10.53 12.66
N SER A 165 -10.02 9.75 11.95
CA SER A 165 -9.17 8.71 12.54
C SER A 165 -8.09 9.25 13.49
N ILE A 166 -7.73 10.54 13.37
CA ILE A 166 -6.69 11.18 14.18
C ILE A 166 -7.20 12.34 15.06
N VAL A 167 -8.49 12.72 14.95
CA VAL A 167 -9.09 13.83 15.72
C VAL A 167 -8.82 13.69 17.21
N LYS A 168 -8.98 12.49 17.76
CA LYS A 168 -8.85 12.23 19.21
C LYS A 168 -7.41 12.30 19.73
N SER A 169 -6.41 12.34 18.85
CA SER A 169 -5.00 12.28 19.26
C SER A 169 -4.38 13.67 19.28
N GLU A 170 -4.44 14.35 20.43
CA GLU A 170 -3.85 15.68 20.60
C GLU A 170 -2.38 15.76 20.18
N LYS A 171 -1.59 14.72 20.49
CA LYS A 171 -0.16 14.69 20.14
C LYS A 171 0.05 14.62 18.63
N LEU A 172 -0.76 13.86 17.90
CA LEU A 172 -0.72 13.82 16.44
C LEU A 172 -1.21 15.13 15.82
N GLN A 173 -2.23 15.77 16.41
CA GLN A 173 -2.68 17.10 15.98
C GLN A 173 -1.58 18.16 16.16
N ARG A 174 -0.90 18.16 17.30
CA ARG A 174 0.25 19.06 17.56
C ARG A 174 1.41 18.79 16.60
N PHE A 175 1.68 17.52 16.30
CA PHE A 175 2.66 17.12 15.30
C PHE A 175 2.32 17.68 13.91
N LEU A 176 1.10 17.47 13.41
CA LEU A 176 0.67 18.01 12.11
C LEU A 176 0.71 19.54 12.08
N GLY A 177 0.32 20.21 13.17
CA GLY A 177 0.43 21.67 13.29
C GLY A 177 1.88 22.16 13.28
N TRP A 178 2.81 21.40 13.87
CA TRP A 178 4.24 21.70 13.76
C TRP A 178 4.74 21.53 12.33
N VAL A 179 4.40 20.42 11.65
CA VAL A 179 4.76 20.18 10.24
C VAL A 179 4.26 21.30 9.35
N ASP A 180 3.00 21.71 9.49
CA ASP A 180 2.41 22.81 8.71
C ASP A 180 3.12 24.16 8.95
N ARG A 181 3.52 24.45 10.20
CA ARG A 181 4.34 25.65 10.49
C ARG A 181 5.71 25.59 9.83
N GLN A 182 6.38 24.43 9.85
CA GLN A 182 7.67 24.27 9.17
C GLN A 182 7.52 24.53 7.68
N VAL A 183 6.56 23.86 7.03
CA VAL A 183 6.30 24.02 5.59
C VAL A 183 5.98 25.46 5.22
N SER A 184 5.21 26.17 6.06
CA SER A 184 4.86 27.58 5.82
C SER A 184 6.05 28.55 5.90
N GLN A 185 7.12 28.18 6.59
CA GLN A 185 8.34 28.98 6.73
C GLN A 185 9.36 28.71 5.61
N LEU A 186 9.18 27.63 4.84
CA LEU A 186 10.08 27.26 3.75
C LEU A 186 9.77 28.06 2.50
N GLN A 187 10.79 28.72 1.95
CA GLN A 187 10.74 29.25 0.59
C GLN A 187 11.06 28.10 -0.39
N SER A 188 10.01 27.39 -0.82
CA SER A 188 10.14 26.21 -1.67
C SER A 188 9.31 26.34 -2.95
N PRO A 189 9.83 25.90 -4.11
CA PRO A 189 9.04 25.82 -5.34
C PRO A 189 8.04 24.64 -5.32
N TYR A 190 8.12 23.76 -4.32
CA TYR A 190 7.25 22.60 -4.18
C TYR A 190 5.94 22.94 -3.46
N LYS A 191 4.87 22.23 -3.82
CA LYS A 191 3.57 22.40 -3.19
C LYS A 191 3.60 21.98 -1.71
N ALA A 192 2.88 22.72 -0.87
CA ALA A 192 2.86 22.52 0.57
C ALA A 192 2.45 21.09 0.97
N GLU A 193 1.44 20.50 0.31
CA GLU A 193 0.98 19.14 0.60
C GLU A 193 2.06 18.07 0.34
N SER A 194 2.94 18.29 -0.64
CA SER A 194 4.05 17.39 -0.94
C SER A 194 5.14 17.49 0.13
N LEU A 195 5.41 18.69 0.64
CA LEU A 195 6.36 18.91 1.74
C LEU A 195 5.82 18.35 3.06
N ARG A 196 4.53 18.53 3.37
CA ARG A 196 3.88 17.92 4.54
C ARG A 196 3.97 16.39 4.49
N ALA A 197 3.69 15.80 3.33
CA ALA A 197 3.82 14.36 3.13
C ALA A 197 5.26 13.87 3.33
N PHE A 198 6.23 14.64 2.86
CA PHE A 198 7.65 14.32 3.02
C PHE A 198 8.09 14.30 4.49
N TYR A 199 7.65 15.26 5.31
CA TYR A 199 7.89 15.22 6.77
C TYR A 199 7.35 13.93 7.41
N LEU A 200 6.12 13.55 7.08
CA LEU A 200 5.51 12.32 7.59
C LEU A 200 6.24 11.06 7.12
N ASP A 201 6.64 11.01 5.84
CA ASP A 201 7.42 9.89 5.29
C ASP A 201 8.76 9.74 6.06
N ILE A 202 9.44 10.84 6.41
CA ILE A 202 10.70 10.82 7.20
C ILE A 202 10.47 10.30 8.62
N ASP A 203 9.45 10.77 9.33
CA ASP A 203 9.19 10.39 10.73
C ASP A 203 8.66 8.95 10.85
N LEU A 204 7.91 8.48 9.86
CA LEU A 204 7.56 7.07 9.78
C LEU A 204 8.75 6.20 9.43
N GLU A 205 9.67 6.67 8.59
CA GLU A 205 10.93 5.98 8.31
C GLU A 205 11.86 5.98 9.54
N ARG A 206 11.84 7.02 10.38
CA ARG A 206 12.47 7.03 11.72
C ARG A 206 11.90 5.91 12.59
N THR A 207 10.57 5.79 12.64
CA THR A 207 9.93 4.73 13.41
C THR A 207 10.35 3.36 12.88
N ARG A 208 10.39 3.17 11.56
CA ARG A 208 10.93 1.94 10.97
C ARG A 208 12.38 1.73 11.36
N ALA A 209 13.23 2.76 11.36
CA ALA A 209 14.61 2.66 11.83
C ALA A 209 14.72 2.20 13.30
N LEU A 210 13.83 2.67 14.18
CA LEU A 210 13.77 2.23 15.58
C LEU A 210 13.23 0.80 15.71
N ASP A 211 12.16 0.46 14.98
CA ASP A 211 11.62 -0.91 14.88
C ASP A 211 12.70 -1.90 14.40
N ARG A 212 13.55 -1.47 13.45
CA ARG A 212 14.69 -2.23 12.94
C ARG A 212 15.82 -2.38 13.97
N ALA A 213 16.14 -1.32 14.71
CA ALA A 213 17.12 -1.39 15.79
C ALA A 213 16.66 -2.35 16.90
N ARG A 214 15.35 -2.37 17.19
CA ARG A 214 14.76 -3.32 18.13
C ARG A 214 14.75 -4.76 17.60
N ALA A 215 14.49 -4.95 16.31
CA ALA A 215 14.61 -6.26 15.68
C ALA A 215 16.05 -6.80 15.74
N LEU A 216 17.03 -5.92 15.52
CA LEU A 216 18.46 -6.24 15.66
C LEU A 216 18.81 -6.64 17.10
N GLU A 217 18.30 -5.92 18.11
CA GLU A 217 18.50 -6.26 19.52
C GLU A 217 17.91 -7.64 19.88
N ILE A 218 16.69 -7.93 19.40
CA ILE A 218 16.03 -9.24 19.60
C ILE A 218 16.85 -10.37 18.95
N ALA A 219 17.37 -10.12 17.76
CA ALA A 219 18.12 -11.12 17.02
C ALA A 219 19.52 -11.34 17.61
N HIS A 220 20.16 -10.28 18.11
CA HIS A 220 21.37 -10.36 18.93
C HIS A 220 21.16 -11.16 20.22
N MET A 221 20.07 -10.92 20.95
CA MET A 221 19.71 -11.70 22.15
C MET A 221 19.53 -13.18 21.82
N ARG A 222 18.85 -13.51 20.72
CA ARG A 222 18.69 -14.90 20.24
C ARG A 222 20.01 -15.52 19.79
N SER A 223 20.92 -14.72 19.23
CA SER A 223 22.26 -15.18 18.83
C SER A 223 23.13 -15.52 20.06
N LEU A 224 23.10 -14.66 21.09
CA LEU A 224 23.72 -14.91 22.39
C LEU A 224 23.14 -16.14 23.10
N GLU A 225 21.81 -16.29 23.09
CA GLU A 225 21.13 -17.46 23.66
C GLU A 225 21.57 -18.75 22.97
N ARG A 226 21.66 -18.75 21.63
CA ARG A 226 22.20 -19.88 20.85
C ARG A 226 23.67 -20.17 21.17
N ALA A 227 24.51 -19.14 21.27
CA ALA A 227 25.92 -19.30 21.63
C ALA A 227 26.09 -19.89 23.04
N ARG A 228 25.26 -19.44 23.99
CA ARG A 228 25.20 -19.99 25.35
C ARG A 228 24.75 -21.46 25.36
N MET A 229 23.69 -21.80 24.64
CA MET A 229 23.20 -23.19 24.53
C MET A 229 24.25 -24.14 23.94
N ARG A 230 25.04 -23.67 22.95
CA ARG A 230 26.21 -24.41 22.42
C ARG A 230 27.30 -24.61 23.47
N ALA A 231 27.62 -23.58 24.25
CA ALA A 231 28.60 -23.68 25.33
C ALA A 231 28.15 -24.63 26.45
N GLU A 232 26.84 -24.77 26.66
CA GLU A 232 26.22 -25.72 27.60
C GLU A 232 26.07 -27.15 27.03
N GLY A 233 26.57 -27.43 25.82
CA GLY A 233 26.57 -28.77 25.22
C GLY A 233 25.20 -29.24 24.69
N LYS A 234 24.24 -28.34 24.51
CA LYS A 234 22.90 -28.66 23.99
C LYS A 234 22.91 -28.61 22.46
N ALA A 235 22.47 -29.70 21.81
CA ALA A 235 22.42 -29.81 20.36
C ALA A 235 21.44 -28.78 19.77
N ASN A 236 21.87 -28.05 18.74
CA ASN A 236 21.10 -27.02 18.07
C ASN A 236 20.66 -27.55 16.69
N GLU A 237 19.42 -28.04 16.56
CA GLU A 237 18.94 -28.76 15.36
C GLU A 237 18.47 -27.86 14.19
N MET A 238 18.71 -26.55 14.20
CA MET A 238 18.40 -25.69 13.04
C MET A 238 19.64 -24.95 12.58
N ASP A 239 20.22 -25.49 11.51
CA ASP A 239 21.29 -24.87 10.74
C ASP A 239 20.71 -23.75 9.88
N THR A 240 21.26 -22.55 10.01
CA THR A 240 21.04 -21.46 9.04
C THR A 240 22.39 -20.81 8.82
N GLU A 241 23.00 -21.10 7.66
CA GLU A 241 24.28 -20.52 7.20
C GLU A 241 24.22 -19.00 7.00
N VAL A 242 23.02 -18.39 7.07
CA VAL A 242 22.80 -16.97 6.83
C VAL A 242 22.72 -16.21 8.16
N ASP A 243 23.61 -15.24 8.34
CA ASP A 243 23.50 -14.23 9.39
C ASP A 243 22.23 -13.40 9.16
N ILE A 244 21.16 -13.75 9.90
CA ILE A 244 19.84 -13.13 9.82
C ILE A 244 19.93 -11.62 10.15
N ASP A 245 20.85 -11.23 11.02
CA ASP A 245 21.00 -9.84 11.49
C ASP A 245 21.61 -8.99 10.37
N TYR A 246 22.60 -9.55 9.68
CA TYR A 246 23.20 -8.97 8.50
C TYR A 246 22.21 -8.89 7.34
N ALA A 247 21.49 -9.98 7.04
CA ALA A 247 20.53 -10.04 5.94
C ALA A 247 19.39 -9.03 6.12
N LEU A 248 18.85 -8.93 7.34
CA LEU A 248 17.82 -7.95 7.67
C LEU A 248 18.39 -6.52 7.54
N THR A 249 19.54 -6.24 8.14
CA THR A 249 20.19 -4.92 8.06
C THR A 249 20.47 -4.48 6.62
N ASN A 250 20.93 -5.41 5.78
CA ASN A 250 21.23 -5.15 4.38
C ASN A 250 19.95 -4.85 3.57
N ALA A 251 18.90 -5.67 3.72
CA ALA A 251 17.62 -5.44 3.05
C ALA A 251 17.01 -4.07 3.40
N LEU A 252 17.09 -3.68 4.66
CA LEU A 252 16.55 -2.41 5.14
C LEU A 252 17.37 -1.20 4.67
N ASN A 253 18.69 -1.35 4.56
CA ASN A 253 19.56 -0.34 3.96
C ASN A 253 19.27 -0.20 2.46
N LEU A 254 19.05 -1.32 1.77
CA LEU A 254 18.74 -1.32 0.34
C LEU A 254 17.45 -0.55 0.06
N ASP A 255 16.40 -0.78 0.86
CA ASP A 255 15.14 -0.02 0.76
C ASP A 255 15.36 1.49 0.94
N LEU A 256 16.19 1.90 1.90
CA LEU A 256 16.50 3.31 2.15
C LEU A 256 17.29 3.95 1.00
N VAL A 257 18.20 3.20 0.38
CA VAL A 257 18.99 3.70 -0.75
C VAL A 257 18.14 3.79 -2.01
N LEU A 258 17.33 2.79 -2.30
CA LEU A 258 16.37 2.81 -3.40
C LEU A 258 15.33 3.93 -3.23
N TYR A 259 14.98 4.25 -1.99
CA TYR A 259 14.19 5.41 -1.63
C TYR A 259 14.92 6.70 -2.01
N VAL A 260 16.14 6.95 -1.53
CA VAL A 260 16.85 8.23 -1.79
C VAL A 260 17.29 8.38 -3.25
N ALA A 261 17.44 7.27 -3.97
CA ALA A 261 17.78 7.25 -5.39
C ALA A 261 16.75 7.96 -6.29
N GLN A 262 15.52 8.22 -5.81
CA GLN A 262 14.51 8.88 -6.63
C GLN A 262 14.72 10.41 -6.56
N ALA A 263 15.12 11.00 -7.70
CA ALA A 263 15.48 12.41 -7.83
C ALA A 263 14.54 13.42 -7.14
N PRO A 264 13.20 13.26 -7.14
CA PRO A 264 12.30 14.19 -6.45
C PRO A 264 12.55 14.31 -4.95
N ILE A 265 12.99 13.23 -4.30
CA ILE A 265 13.19 13.14 -2.85
C ILE A 265 14.42 13.93 -2.43
N LEU A 266 15.48 13.88 -3.23
CA LEU A 266 16.70 14.64 -3.01
C LEU A 266 16.44 16.14 -3.16
N GLU A 267 15.70 16.55 -4.19
CA GLU A 267 15.35 17.95 -4.37
C GLU A 267 14.41 18.46 -3.26
N LEU A 268 13.48 17.63 -2.78
CA LEU A 268 12.66 17.96 -1.61
C LEU A 268 13.51 18.11 -0.33
N ALA A 269 14.49 17.22 -0.13
CA ALA A 269 15.41 17.32 1.00
C ALA A 269 16.29 18.59 0.94
N ARG A 270 16.68 19.04 -0.26
CA ARG A 270 17.41 20.30 -0.47
C ARG A 270 16.58 21.53 -0.10
N CYS A 271 15.27 21.50 -0.38
CA CYS A 271 14.37 22.61 -0.04
C CYS A 271 14.16 22.76 1.47
N LEU A 272 14.39 21.72 2.25
CA LEU A 272 14.24 21.74 3.70
C LEU A 272 15.45 22.33 4.41
N GLU A 273 16.65 22.16 3.84
CA GLU A 273 17.88 22.70 4.41
C GLU A 273 18.92 22.94 3.30
N SER A 274 19.20 24.21 2.99
CA SER A 274 20.15 24.60 1.93
C SER A 274 21.58 24.09 2.19
N GLY A 275 21.95 23.91 3.46
CA GLY A 275 23.24 23.34 3.88
C GLY A 275 23.37 21.83 3.66
N LEU A 276 22.26 21.09 3.46
CA LEU A 276 22.30 19.66 3.13
C LEU A 276 22.60 19.42 1.64
N GLY A 277 22.43 20.43 0.79
CA GLY A 277 22.53 20.29 -0.66
C GLY A 277 23.85 19.68 -1.12
N ASP A 278 24.98 20.19 -0.63
CA ASP A 278 26.31 19.73 -1.03
C ASP A 278 26.64 18.32 -0.51
N LEU A 279 26.08 17.93 0.63
CA LEU A 279 26.25 16.59 1.21
C LEU A 279 25.42 15.56 0.44
N LEU A 280 24.17 15.89 0.15
CA LEU A 280 23.27 15.04 -0.63
C LEU A 280 23.72 14.92 -2.10
N ASP A 281 24.25 15.98 -2.71
CA ASP A 281 24.81 15.93 -4.06
C ASP A 281 26.04 15.02 -4.12
N ARG A 282 26.93 15.08 -3.10
CA ARG A 282 28.07 14.16 -2.99
C ARG A 282 27.64 12.71 -2.86
N LEU A 283 26.59 12.44 -2.07
CA LEU A 283 26.03 11.08 -1.94
C LEU A 283 25.36 10.62 -3.23
N ARG A 284 24.59 11.50 -3.89
CA ARG A 284 23.91 11.22 -5.16
C ARG A 284 24.90 10.89 -6.28
N ASN A 285 25.97 11.66 -6.41
CA ASN A 285 26.94 11.47 -7.51
C ASN A 285 27.66 10.12 -7.43
N LYS A 286 27.69 9.48 -6.26
CA LYS A 286 28.26 8.14 -6.07
C LYS A 286 27.26 7.01 -6.36
N LEU A 287 25.97 7.31 -6.54
CA LEU A 287 24.89 6.34 -6.61
C LEU A 287 24.56 6.00 -8.08
N PRO A 288 24.84 4.76 -8.56
CA PRO A 288 24.42 4.33 -9.88
C PRO A 288 22.91 4.22 -9.97
N SER A 289 22.33 4.41 -11.16
CA SER A 289 20.87 4.31 -11.30
C SER A 289 20.38 2.87 -11.06
N PRO A 290 19.48 2.59 -10.08
CA PRO A 290 18.97 1.24 -9.84
C PRO A 290 18.13 0.72 -11.00
N THR A 291 17.48 1.62 -11.74
CA THR A 291 16.56 1.31 -12.84
C THR A 291 17.27 1.29 -14.20
N LYS A 292 18.20 2.22 -14.44
CA LYS A 292 18.92 2.32 -15.73
C LYS A 292 20.20 1.49 -15.76
N GLU A 293 20.81 1.23 -14.61
CA GLU A 293 22.11 0.55 -14.49
C GLU A 293 22.09 -0.57 -13.43
N PRO A 294 21.14 -1.54 -13.50
CA PRO A 294 20.90 -2.50 -12.42
C PRO A 294 22.12 -3.37 -12.08
N VAL A 295 22.91 -3.75 -13.10
CA VAL A 295 24.13 -4.57 -12.90
C VAL A 295 25.23 -3.78 -12.20
N LYS A 296 25.42 -2.51 -12.55
CA LYS A 296 26.39 -1.63 -11.87
C LYS A 296 25.93 -1.29 -10.46
N PHE A 297 24.63 -1.03 -10.28
CA PHE A 297 24.03 -0.79 -8.98
C PHE A 297 24.22 -2.00 -8.05
N LYS A 298 23.98 -3.24 -8.53
CA LYS A 298 24.19 -4.45 -7.73
C LYS A 298 25.64 -4.59 -7.26
N LYS A 299 26.62 -4.46 -8.17
CA LYS A 299 28.05 -4.53 -7.81
C LYS A 299 28.47 -3.40 -6.86
N TRP A 300 27.94 -2.21 -7.06
CA TRP A 300 28.17 -1.08 -6.17
C TRP A 300 27.55 -1.31 -4.78
N TRP A 301 26.34 -1.89 -4.73
CA TRP A 301 25.63 -2.21 -3.50
C TRP A 301 26.43 -3.19 -2.63
N GLU A 302 26.93 -4.26 -3.25
CA GLU A 302 27.73 -5.30 -2.59
C GLU A 302 29.04 -4.76 -1.99
N GLY A 303 29.65 -3.72 -2.60
CA GLY A 303 30.92 -3.15 -2.14
C GLY A 303 30.80 -1.92 -1.23
N TYR A 304 29.85 -1.01 -1.49
CA TYR A 304 29.79 0.33 -0.89
C TYR A 304 28.41 0.69 -0.33
N GLY A 305 27.38 -0.12 -0.58
CA GLY A 305 26.00 0.20 -0.24
C GLY A 305 25.78 0.43 1.25
N LEU A 306 26.40 -0.39 2.11
CA LEU A 306 26.24 -0.32 3.56
C LEU A 306 26.84 0.98 4.15
N GLU A 307 28.08 1.31 3.77
CA GLU A 307 28.77 2.52 4.23
C GLU A 307 28.09 3.78 3.70
N TRP A 308 27.68 3.79 2.43
CA TRP A 308 26.91 4.88 1.85
C TRP A 308 25.58 5.09 2.59
N SER A 309 24.89 4.00 2.96
CA SER A 309 23.65 4.07 3.76
C SER A 309 23.88 4.67 5.14
N GLN A 310 25.02 4.38 5.78
CA GLN A 310 25.38 4.96 7.08
C GLN A 310 25.69 6.46 6.96
N GLN A 311 26.41 6.87 5.93
CA GLN A 311 26.69 8.29 5.66
C GLN A 311 25.39 9.06 5.39
N LEU A 312 24.50 8.50 4.57
CA LEU A 312 23.17 9.04 4.34
C LEU A 312 22.37 9.16 5.64
N ARG A 313 22.36 8.12 6.48
CA ARG A 313 21.68 8.17 7.78
C ARG A 313 22.25 9.26 8.67
N GLN A 314 23.56 9.46 8.71
CA GLN A 314 24.18 10.53 9.49
C GLN A 314 23.75 11.91 8.99
N VAL A 315 23.70 12.12 7.68
CA VAL A 315 23.19 13.37 7.08
C VAL A 315 21.72 13.59 7.44
N ILE A 316 20.88 12.54 7.37
CA ILE A 316 19.48 12.59 7.81
C ILE A 316 19.36 12.87 9.32
N ILE A 317 20.22 12.27 10.16
CA ILE A 317 20.25 12.49 11.62
C ILE A 317 20.71 13.90 11.97
N GLN A 318 21.65 14.47 11.21
CA GLN A 318 22.11 15.85 11.40
C GLN A 318 20.99 16.84 11.06
N HIS A 319 20.27 16.64 9.95
CA HIS A 319 19.02 17.36 9.65
C HIS A 319 17.98 17.21 10.78
N ARG A 320 17.91 16.03 11.41
CA ARG A 320 16.99 15.75 12.54
C ARG A 320 17.33 16.48 13.83
N ARG A 321 18.54 17.04 14.03
CA ARG A 321 18.87 17.76 15.27
C ARG A 321 18.08 19.07 15.44
N GLY A 322 17.45 19.58 14.38
CA GLY A 322 16.48 20.69 14.44
C GLY A 322 15.00 20.24 14.51
N ILE A 323 14.71 18.94 14.36
CA ILE A 323 13.34 18.40 14.38
C ILE A 323 12.99 18.06 15.83
N GLN A 324 11.89 18.64 16.32
CA GLN A 324 11.36 18.34 17.64
C GLN A 324 11.15 16.82 17.79
N GLU A 325 11.75 16.19 18.79
CA GLU A 325 11.53 14.77 19.06
C GLU A 325 10.12 14.56 19.59
N TRP A 326 9.20 14.18 18.71
CA TRP A 326 7.88 13.73 19.09
C TRP A 326 8.01 12.31 19.66
N GLU A 327 8.11 12.17 20.98
CA GLU A 327 8.12 10.88 21.69
C GLU A 327 6.77 10.15 21.56
N LEU A 328 6.37 9.76 20.35
CA LEU A 328 5.09 9.11 20.11
C LEU A 328 5.07 7.72 20.74
N SER A 329 3.99 7.40 21.45
CA SER A 329 3.79 6.04 21.96
C SER A 329 3.52 5.05 20.83
N GLU A 330 3.73 3.76 21.06
CA GLU A 330 3.50 2.72 20.04
C GLU A 330 2.07 2.76 19.43
N PRO A 331 0.99 2.99 20.21
CA PRO A 331 -0.35 3.21 19.65
C PRO A 331 -0.44 4.46 18.76
N GLN A 332 0.22 5.56 19.12
CA GLN A 332 0.23 6.80 18.33
C GLN A 332 1.00 6.63 17.02
N VAL A 333 2.13 5.92 17.05
CA VAL A 333 2.88 5.52 15.86
C VAL A 333 2.01 4.67 14.93
N LYS A 334 1.30 3.67 15.47
CA LYS A 334 0.39 2.81 14.68
C LYS A 334 -0.75 3.63 14.07
N ALA A 335 -1.31 4.58 14.81
CA ALA A 335 -2.33 5.50 14.31
C ALA A 335 -1.78 6.40 13.19
N LEU A 336 -0.59 6.97 13.36
CA LEU A 336 0.06 7.79 12.34
C LEU A 336 0.39 6.99 11.07
N LYS A 337 0.86 5.73 11.21
CA LYS A 337 1.07 4.81 10.08
C LYS A 337 -0.24 4.57 9.32
N ARG A 338 -1.35 4.28 10.02
CA ARG A 338 -2.67 4.09 9.40
C ARG A 338 -3.17 5.35 8.68
N TYR A 339 -3.04 6.51 9.33
CA TYR A 339 -3.41 7.81 8.76
C TYR A 339 -2.61 8.10 7.49
N HIS A 340 -1.30 7.90 7.53
CA HIS A 340 -0.41 8.07 6.39
C HIS A 340 -0.77 7.13 5.23
N ASP A 341 -0.93 5.84 5.52
CA ASP A 341 -1.23 4.85 4.48
C ASP A 341 -2.60 5.10 3.84
N ALA A 342 -3.60 5.52 4.61
CA ALA A 342 -4.90 5.89 4.06
C ALA A 342 -4.84 7.17 3.19
N ASN A 343 -4.06 8.19 3.60
CA ASN A 343 -3.81 9.37 2.76
C ASN A 343 -3.11 9.01 1.45
N LYS A 344 -2.28 7.97 1.43
CA LYS A 344 -1.63 7.48 0.21
C LYS A 344 -2.64 6.92 -0.78
N VAL A 345 -3.56 6.08 -0.30
CA VAL A 345 -4.67 5.57 -1.12
C VAL A 345 -5.53 6.74 -1.61
N LEU A 346 -5.86 7.69 -0.73
CA LEU A 346 -6.64 8.88 -1.10
C LEU A 346 -5.98 9.68 -2.23
N VAL A 347 -4.67 9.95 -2.15
CA VAL A 347 -3.96 10.69 -3.20
C VAL A 347 -3.93 9.93 -4.52
N GLU A 348 -3.82 8.60 -4.48
CA GLU A 348 -3.94 7.78 -5.68
C GLU A 348 -5.34 7.84 -6.29
N CYS A 349 -6.40 7.82 -5.46
CA CYS A 349 -7.78 8.04 -5.91
C CYS A 349 -7.96 9.44 -6.54
N LEU A 350 -7.36 10.49 -5.97
CA LEU A 350 -7.44 11.85 -6.52
C LEU A 350 -6.83 11.96 -7.92
N ASN A 351 -5.86 11.10 -8.25
CA ASN A 351 -5.20 11.12 -9.54
C ASN A 351 -5.93 10.31 -10.62
N THR A 352 -7.09 9.71 -10.31
CA THR A 352 -7.95 9.11 -11.35
C THR A 352 -8.75 10.19 -12.08
N ASN A 353 -9.31 9.83 -13.24
CA ASN A 353 -10.16 10.70 -14.05
C ASN A 353 -11.56 10.92 -13.44
N ALA A 354 -11.93 10.16 -12.41
CA ALA A 354 -13.23 10.23 -11.77
C ALA A 354 -13.41 11.44 -10.83
N VAL A 355 -12.31 12.13 -10.47
CA VAL A 355 -12.34 13.25 -9.53
C VAL A 355 -12.11 14.56 -10.27
N SER A 356 -12.99 15.53 -10.03
CA SER A 356 -12.91 16.85 -10.65
C SER A 356 -11.67 17.62 -10.21
N SER A 357 -11.18 18.54 -11.06
CA SER A 357 -10.03 19.38 -10.71
C SER A 357 -10.29 20.24 -9.48
N ALA A 358 -11.53 20.70 -9.26
CA ALA A 358 -11.89 21.53 -8.11
C ALA A 358 -11.78 20.72 -6.81
N THR A 359 -12.44 19.56 -6.75
CA THR A 359 -12.39 18.64 -5.59
C THR A 359 -10.96 18.16 -5.33
N ARG A 360 -10.18 17.90 -6.39
CA ARG A 360 -8.76 17.52 -6.27
C ARG A 360 -7.93 18.60 -5.60
N GLN A 361 -8.12 19.87 -5.95
CA GLN A 361 -7.39 20.98 -5.34
C GLN A 361 -7.83 21.24 -3.90
N GLU A 362 -9.13 21.19 -3.62
CA GLU A 362 -9.72 21.31 -2.27
C GLU A 362 -9.14 20.25 -1.31
N ILE A 363 -9.08 18.99 -1.73
CA ILE A 363 -8.54 17.92 -0.89
C ILE A 363 -7.03 18.05 -0.74
N LYS A 364 -6.29 18.39 -1.80
CA LYS A 364 -4.83 18.57 -1.72
C LYS A 364 -4.44 19.72 -0.79
N SER A 365 -5.14 20.86 -0.84
CA SER A 365 -4.83 22.01 0.02
C SER A 365 -5.03 21.71 1.51
N THR A 366 -6.01 20.87 1.85
CA THR A 366 -6.35 20.46 3.22
C THR A 366 -5.67 19.16 3.68
N LEU A 367 -4.87 18.51 2.82
CA LEU A 367 -4.26 17.22 3.12
C LEU A 367 -3.16 17.35 4.17
N LEU A 368 -3.17 16.48 5.19
CA LEU A 368 -2.16 16.43 6.26
C LEU A 368 -2.07 17.72 7.10
N LEU A 369 -3.17 18.47 7.19
CA LEU A 369 -3.31 19.60 8.11
C LEU A 369 -3.83 19.14 9.47
N PRO A 370 -3.54 19.89 10.56
CA PRO A 370 -4.28 19.71 11.81
C PRO A 370 -5.76 20.04 11.61
N ILE A 371 -6.64 19.31 12.29
CA ILE A 371 -8.10 19.40 12.13
C ILE A 371 -8.61 20.82 12.35
N ALA A 372 -8.09 21.51 13.37
CA ALA A 372 -8.46 22.89 13.67
C ALA A 372 -8.20 23.87 12.51
N LYS A 373 -7.26 23.57 11.61
CA LYS A 373 -6.99 24.40 10.42
C LYS A 373 -7.86 23.98 9.23
N ILE A 374 -8.28 22.72 9.17
CA ILE A 374 -9.22 22.22 8.16
C ILE A 374 -10.60 22.84 8.38
N GLU A 375 -11.04 22.94 9.63
CA GLU A 375 -12.35 23.54 9.99
C GLU A 375 -12.44 25.06 9.74
N GLN A 376 -11.31 25.72 9.44
CA GLN A 376 -11.24 27.16 9.17
C GLN A 376 -11.22 27.51 7.67
N ILE A 377 -11.15 26.49 6.81
CA ILE A 377 -11.14 26.60 5.33
C ILE A 377 -12.54 26.27 4.84
#